data_AF-A0A7L4L643-F1
#
_entry.id   AF-A0A7L4L643-F1
#
_cell.length_a   1.000
_cell.length_b   1.000
_cell.length_c   1.000
_cell.angle_alpha   90.00
_cell.angle_beta   90.00
_cell.angle_gamma   90.00
#
_symmetry.space_group_name_H-M   'P 1'
#
loop_
_entity.id
_entity.type
_entity.pdbx_description
1 polymer ?
#
loop_
_entity_poly.entity_id
_entity_poly.type
_entity_poly.pdbx_seq_one_letter_code
_entity_poly.pdbx_strand_id
1 'polypeptide(L)'
;QTKTGIALLYDEVSDNAFDIRLKLTKVVLTIQKQDVVCVSGSDHSANHRTVTLRRQPVGGLGLSIKGGAEHKVPVVISKIFKDQAAEQTGMLFIGDAIIQVNGINVESATHEEVVHLLRNAGDEVTITVQYLREAPSFLKLPLGSPGPSSDHSSGTSSPLFDSGLHLNGNSTNTAPSSPSSPIANEPKYEKRWLDTLSVPLSMARISRYKTGTDKLRSNAFEVLALDGVSTGILQFYTAQESADWLRAMSTNISDLTLQNMKMANKCCSPSDQIIHMGWVNERLEGTDSSQLYKFKFLALKGSSFYIFSTPPVSTLDWVRAEKIYNLCEVLFKIHKLWLADDCWLQANLYLGIHQDFDLEDQRPYCFSVMVGHGKSHYFNVELGSELAVWEKSFQRAIFLEVQRTGSKTYMCSWQGDTLCFTVDFALGFTCFDSKTKNVLWRFKFSQLKGSSDDGKTRVKLLFQNLDTKQIETKELEFQDLTAVLHCIHSFIAAKVASVDPVFIDSQSIARKYMYSN
;
A
#
# COMPACT_ATOMS: atom_id res chain seq x y z
N GLN A 1 -4.28 -18.97 -2.78
CA GLN A 1 -3.10 -19.37 -3.57
C GLN A 1 -1.97 -18.41 -3.21
N THR A 2 -0.75 -18.90 -3.08
CA THR A 2 0.42 -18.05 -2.79
C THR A 2 0.86 -17.35 -4.09
N LYS A 3 0.96 -16.02 -4.08
CA LYS A 3 1.47 -15.23 -5.22
C LYS A 3 2.96 -15.01 -5.03
N THR A 4 3.77 -15.31 -6.05
CA THR A 4 5.20 -15.01 -6.05
C THR A 4 5.61 -14.22 -7.28
N GLY A 5 6.55 -13.30 -7.15
CA GLY A 5 7.08 -12.54 -8.28
C GLY A 5 8.31 -11.74 -7.90
N ILE A 6 9.00 -11.20 -8.89
CA ILE A 6 10.16 -10.33 -8.70
C ILE A 6 9.68 -8.89 -8.53
N ALA A 7 10.36 -8.15 -7.67
CA ALA A 7 10.20 -6.71 -7.49
C ALA A 7 11.55 -6.11 -7.14
N LEU A 8 11.59 -4.79 -7.02
CA LEU A 8 12.76 -4.04 -6.59
C LEU A 8 12.52 -3.51 -5.18
N LEU A 9 13.50 -3.65 -4.30
CA LEU A 9 13.53 -2.97 -3.00
C LEU A 9 14.36 -1.70 -3.15
N TYR A 10 13.71 -0.55 -3.07
CA TYR A 10 14.35 0.76 -3.17
C TYR A 10 14.85 1.22 -1.79
N ASP A 11 16.14 1.57 -1.74
CA ASP A 11 16.79 2.18 -0.59
C ASP A 11 16.96 3.68 -0.83
N GLU A 12 16.25 4.49 -0.04
CA GLU A 12 16.32 5.95 -0.11
C GLU A 12 17.70 6.50 0.29
N VAL A 13 18.49 5.77 1.09
CA VAL A 13 19.80 6.25 1.57
C VAL A 13 20.86 6.15 0.48
N SER A 14 20.89 5.01 -0.22
CA SER A 14 21.86 4.76 -1.28
C SER A 14 21.36 5.13 -2.68
N ASP A 15 20.09 5.55 -2.81
CA ASP A 15 19.39 5.79 -4.09
C ASP A 15 19.49 4.60 -5.05
N ASN A 16 19.52 3.38 -4.50
CA ASN A 16 19.66 2.14 -5.25
C ASN A 16 18.46 1.23 -5.06
N ALA A 17 18.19 0.42 -6.07
CA ALA A 17 17.14 -0.60 -6.05
C ALA A 17 17.74 -2.00 -6.21
N PHE A 18 17.28 -2.97 -5.43
CA PHE A 18 17.79 -4.34 -5.42
C PHE A 18 16.72 -5.35 -5.79
N ASP A 19 17.08 -6.34 -6.62
CA ASP A 19 16.16 -7.41 -6.99
C ASP A 19 15.79 -8.25 -5.77
N ILE A 20 14.49 -8.37 -5.54
CA ILE A 20 13.91 -9.19 -4.49
C ILE A 20 12.84 -10.09 -5.08
N ARG A 21 12.56 -11.19 -4.40
CA ARG A 21 11.39 -12.02 -4.68
C ARG A 21 10.36 -11.82 -3.58
N LEU A 22 9.18 -11.37 -3.97
CA LEU A 22 8.02 -11.28 -3.10
C LEU A 22 7.29 -12.62 -3.09
N LYS A 23 6.88 -13.05 -1.89
CA LYS A 23 6.02 -14.20 -1.67
C LYS A 23 4.87 -13.79 -0.77
N LEU A 24 3.68 -13.64 -1.35
CA LEU A 24 2.46 -13.25 -0.67
C LEU A 24 1.59 -14.46 -0.39
N THR A 25 1.44 -14.76 0.88
CA THR A 25 0.44 -15.70 1.40
C THR A 25 -0.81 -14.91 1.85
N LYS A 26 -1.86 -15.61 2.30
CA LYS A 26 -3.06 -14.94 2.84
C LYS A 26 -2.78 -14.08 4.07
N VAL A 27 -1.75 -14.41 4.85
CA VAL A 27 -1.51 -13.83 6.18
C VAL A 27 -0.22 -13.02 6.27
N VAL A 28 0.75 -13.30 5.42
CA VAL A 28 2.11 -12.75 5.48
C VAL A 28 2.62 -12.44 4.08
N LEU A 29 3.28 -11.29 3.93
CA LEU A 29 4.14 -10.94 2.80
C LEU A 29 5.60 -11.19 3.17
N THR A 30 6.27 -12.08 2.46
CA THR A 30 7.69 -12.40 2.66
C THR A 30 8.54 -11.79 1.56
N ILE A 31 9.61 -11.09 1.95
CA ILE A 31 10.66 -10.60 1.05
C ILE A 31 11.81 -11.59 1.10
N GLN A 32 12.19 -12.08 -0.07
CA GLN A 32 13.33 -12.96 -0.24
C GLN A 32 14.44 -12.24 -1.00
N LYS A 33 15.68 -12.32 -0.49
CA LYS A 33 16.88 -11.89 -1.22
C LYS A 33 17.58 -13.12 -1.78
N GLN A 34 18.20 -12.97 -2.96
CA GLN A 34 18.98 -14.06 -3.55
C GLN A 34 20.33 -14.14 -2.82
N ASP A 35 20.75 -15.36 -2.50
CA ASP A 35 22.05 -15.63 -1.86
C ASP A 35 22.63 -16.97 -2.31
N VAL A 36 23.92 -17.17 -2.08
CA VAL A 36 24.62 -18.44 -2.34
C VAL A 36 24.75 -19.20 -1.02
N VAL A 37 24.12 -20.37 -0.93
CA VAL A 37 24.13 -21.20 0.28
C VAL A 37 24.83 -22.53 0.06
N CYS A 38 25.52 -23.00 1.10
CA CYS A 38 26.09 -24.34 1.16
C CYS A 38 24.96 -25.37 1.40
N VAL A 39 24.82 -26.34 0.51
CA VAL A 39 23.74 -27.35 0.51
C VAL A 39 24.21 -28.71 1.04
N SER A 40 25.52 -28.94 1.06
CA SER A 40 26.16 -30.15 1.61
C SER A 40 27.53 -29.76 2.18
N GLY A 41 27.91 -30.26 3.37
CA GLY A 41 29.18 -29.93 4.05
C GLY A 41 28.95 -29.35 5.46
N SER A 42 29.85 -29.65 6.40
CA SER A 42 29.68 -29.41 7.85
C SER A 42 29.95 -27.99 8.34
N ASP A 43 30.41 -27.08 7.47
CA ASP A 43 30.71 -25.70 7.85
C ASP A 43 29.65 -24.72 7.35
N HIS A 44 28.71 -24.38 8.25
CA HIS A 44 27.66 -23.38 8.02
C HIS A 44 28.08 -21.96 8.44
N SER A 45 29.35 -21.73 8.80
CA SER A 45 29.75 -20.53 9.56
C SER A 45 30.55 -19.48 8.78
N ALA A 46 31.01 -19.76 7.55
CA ALA A 46 31.73 -18.78 6.74
C ALA A 46 30.97 -18.46 5.44
N ASN A 47 30.58 -17.20 5.26
CA ASN A 47 30.11 -16.67 3.97
C ASN A 47 31.23 -16.60 2.91
N HIS A 48 32.44 -17.03 3.27
CA HIS A 48 33.62 -17.08 2.41
C HIS A 48 33.78 -18.46 1.79
N ARG A 49 34.00 -18.48 0.48
CA ARG A 49 34.29 -19.69 -0.29
C ARG A 49 35.70 -19.60 -0.84
N THR A 50 36.56 -20.54 -0.45
CA THR A 50 37.90 -20.66 -1.03
C THR A 50 37.86 -21.69 -2.15
N VAL A 51 38.28 -21.29 -3.34
CA VAL A 51 38.23 -22.10 -4.56
C VAL A 51 39.60 -22.08 -5.21
N THR A 52 40.14 -23.25 -5.52
CA THR A 52 41.41 -23.38 -6.26
C THR A 52 41.10 -23.65 -7.73
N LEU A 53 41.55 -22.74 -8.59
CA LEU A 53 41.39 -22.80 -10.03
C LEU A 53 42.71 -23.18 -10.69
N ARG A 54 42.67 -24.15 -11.61
CA ARG A 54 43.80 -24.44 -12.49
C ARG A 54 43.62 -23.72 -13.82
N ARG A 55 44.61 -22.93 -14.21
CA ARG A 55 44.63 -22.18 -15.47
C ARG A 55 44.58 -23.14 -16.66
N GLN A 56 43.64 -22.93 -17.55
CA GLN A 56 43.54 -23.67 -18.81
C GLN A 56 44.38 -22.99 -19.90
N PRO A 57 45.01 -23.76 -20.81
CA PRO A 57 45.80 -23.21 -21.92
C PRO A 57 45.00 -22.27 -22.82
N VAL A 58 43.70 -22.54 -22.97
CA VAL A 58 42.75 -21.68 -23.68
C VAL A 58 41.74 -21.16 -22.66
N GLY A 59 41.61 -19.83 -22.55
CA GLY A 59 40.62 -19.19 -21.68
C GLY A 59 41.08 -18.87 -20.24
N GLY A 60 42.25 -19.38 -19.82
CA GLY A 60 42.86 -19.00 -18.55
C GLY A 60 42.05 -19.48 -17.34
N LEU A 61 41.60 -18.53 -16.51
CA LEU A 61 40.78 -18.82 -15.33
C LEU A 61 39.27 -18.89 -15.64
N GLY A 62 38.83 -18.41 -16.80
CA GLY A 62 37.42 -18.45 -17.18
C GLY A 62 36.49 -17.50 -16.41
N LEU A 63 37.00 -16.40 -15.88
CA LEU A 63 36.21 -15.36 -15.20
C LEU A 63 36.63 -13.94 -15.66
N SER A 64 35.72 -12.98 -15.52
CA SER A 64 35.99 -11.55 -15.66
C SER A 64 35.70 -10.85 -14.34
N ILE A 65 36.51 -9.85 -14.00
CA ILE A 65 36.36 -9.06 -12.77
C ILE A 65 36.11 -7.59 -13.09
N LYS A 66 35.43 -6.87 -12.20
CA LYS A 66 35.18 -5.42 -12.26
C LYS A 66 35.23 -4.83 -10.86
N GLY A 67 35.32 -3.50 -10.76
CA GLY A 67 35.46 -2.81 -9.47
C GLY A 67 36.91 -2.79 -8.99
N GLY A 68 37.12 -2.20 -7.81
CA GLY A 68 38.42 -1.86 -7.26
C GLY A 68 38.30 -0.67 -6.31
N ALA A 69 39.23 -0.58 -5.35
CA ALA A 69 39.22 0.46 -4.32
C ALA A 69 39.22 1.90 -4.90
N GLU A 70 39.80 2.10 -6.09
CA GLU A 70 39.79 3.37 -6.83
C GLU A 70 38.38 3.85 -7.19
N HIS A 71 37.42 2.92 -7.24
CA HIS A 71 35.99 3.19 -7.50
C HIS A 71 35.13 3.03 -6.25
N LYS A 72 35.73 2.88 -5.06
CA LYS A 72 35.05 2.68 -3.76
C LYS A 72 34.12 1.46 -3.74
N VAL A 73 34.48 0.42 -4.50
CA VAL A 73 33.71 -0.82 -4.63
C VAL A 73 34.69 -2.00 -4.62
N PRO A 74 34.34 -3.15 -4.03
CA PRO A 74 35.22 -4.32 -4.05
C PRO A 74 35.41 -4.86 -5.47
N VAL A 75 36.49 -5.60 -5.69
CA VAL A 75 36.70 -6.34 -6.94
C VAL A 75 35.74 -7.54 -6.97
N VAL A 76 34.86 -7.58 -7.97
CA VAL A 76 33.78 -8.56 -8.08
C VAL A 76 33.86 -9.35 -9.38
N ILE A 77 33.47 -10.63 -9.34
CA ILE A 77 33.29 -11.47 -10.52
C ILE A 77 32.06 -10.97 -11.29
N SER A 78 32.31 -10.42 -12.48
CA SER A 78 31.29 -9.84 -13.36
C SER A 78 30.77 -10.83 -14.40
N LYS A 79 31.57 -11.82 -14.77
CA LYS A 79 31.21 -12.86 -15.75
C LYS A 79 31.97 -14.14 -15.47
N ILE A 80 31.30 -15.27 -15.70
CA ILE A 80 31.92 -16.60 -15.72
C ILE A 80 31.70 -17.16 -17.13
N PHE A 81 32.77 -17.62 -17.77
CA PHE A 81 32.74 -18.13 -19.13
C PHE A 81 32.36 -19.61 -19.15
N LYS A 82 31.49 -19.97 -20.09
CA LYS A 82 31.02 -21.35 -20.26
C LYS A 82 32.17 -22.30 -20.60
N ASP A 83 32.08 -23.51 -20.08
CA ASP A 83 32.99 -24.62 -20.30
C ASP A 83 34.45 -24.36 -19.86
N GLN A 84 34.69 -23.34 -19.03
CA GLN A 84 36.02 -22.97 -18.54
C GLN A 84 36.24 -23.27 -17.06
N ALA A 85 37.50 -23.15 -16.60
CA ALA A 85 37.95 -23.51 -15.25
C ALA A 85 37.00 -22.99 -14.14
N ALA A 86 36.63 -21.70 -14.15
CA ALA A 86 35.72 -21.14 -13.15
C ALA A 86 34.33 -21.78 -13.13
N GLU A 87 33.70 -22.02 -14.29
CA GLU A 87 32.36 -22.65 -14.36
C GLU A 87 32.41 -24.11 -13.92
N GLN A 88 33.45 -24.84 -14.32
CA GLN A 88 33.63 -26.27 -14.01
C GLN A 88 33.71 -26.54 -12.50
N THR A 89 34.15 -25.56 -11.69
CA THR A 89 34.15 -25.71 -10.23
C THR A 89 32.75 -25.71 -9.63
N GLY A 90 31.78 -25.00 -10.23
CA GLY A 90 30.45 -24.78 -9.65
C GLY A 90 30.43 -24.02 -8.31
N MET A 91 31.58 -23.50 -7.83
CA MET A 91 31.71 -22.84 -6.52
C MET A 91 31.72 -21.31 -6.60
N LEU A 92 31.92 -20.76 -7.81
CA LEU A 92 32.01 -19.34 -8.09
C LEU A 92 30.73 -18.83 -8.75
N PHE A 93 30.32 -17.62 -8.38
CA PHE A 93 29.10 -17.01 -8.89
C PHE A 93 29.34 -15.57 -9.33
N ILE A 94 28.65 -15.14 -10.40
CA ILE A 94 28.57 -13.72 -10.76
C ILE A 94 27.97 -12.96 -9.57
N GLY A 95 28.68 -11.90 -9.12
CA GLY A 95 28.39 -11.13 -7.90
C GLY A 95 29.32 -11.44 -6.71
N ASP A 96 30.23 -12.40 -6.85
CA ASP A 96 31.21 -12.72 -5.82
C ASP A 96 32.31 -11.64 -5.72
N ALA A 97 32.48 -11.04 -4.55
CA ALA A 97 33.63 -10.22 -4.21
C ALA A 97 34.85 -11.11 -3.95
N ILE A 98 35.98 -10.75 -4.53
CA ILE A 98 37.26 -11.40 -4.26
C ILE A 98 37.83 -10.77 -2.99
N ILE A 99 37.97 -11.59 -1.95
CA ILE A 99 38.52 -11.21 -0.65
C ILE A 99 40.01 -11.50 -0.60
N GLN A 100 40.44 -12.65 -1.15
CA GLN A 100 41.85 -13.04 -1.19
C GLN A 100 42.25 -13.72 -2.49
N VAL A 101 43.51 -13.53 -2.90
CA VAL A 101 44.18 -14.25 -3.99
C VAL A 101 45.47 -14.86 -3.47
N ASN A 102 45.62 -16.19 -3.53
CA ASN A 102 46.75 -16.95 -2.98
C ASN A 102 47.10 -16.55 -1.53
N GLY A 103 46.09 -16.29 -0.71
CA GLY A 103 46.24 -15.89 0.70
C GLY A 103 46.54 -14.39 0.93
N ILE A 104 46.68 -13.59 -0.13
CA ILE A 104 46.85 -12.14 -0.05
C ILE A 104 45.46 -11.49 -0.01
N ASN A 105 45.17 -10.70 1.04
CA ASN A 105 43.92 -9.93 1.13
C ASN A 105 43.91 -8.81 0.07
N VAL A 106 42.83 -8.73 -0.69
CA VAL A 106 42.63 -7.77 -1.79
C VAL A 106 41.37 -6.91 -1.64
N GLU A 107 40.71 -6.91 -0.47
CA GLU A 107 39.48 -6.13 -0.23
C GLU A 107 39.66 -4.62 -0.44
N SER A 108 40.86 -4.10 -0.16
CA SER A 108 41.24 -2.70 -0.36
C SER A 108 42.18 -2.47 -1.54
N ALA A 109 42.36 -3.47 -2.40
CA ALA A 109 43.25 -3.38 -3.55
C ALA A 109 42.58 -2.70 -4.75
N THR A 110 43.37 -2.10 -5.63
CA THR A 110 42.85 -1.55 -6.88
C THR A 110 42.53 -2.65 -7.89
N HIS A 111 41.73 -2.33 -8.91
CA HIS A 111 41.46 -3.27 -10.00
C HIS A 111 42.75 -3.86 -10.59
N GLU A 112 43.73 -3.01 -10.91
CA GLU A 112 44.99 -3.40 -11.53
C GLU A 112 45.83 -4.30 -10.61
N GLU A 113 45.85 -4.04 -9.31
CA GLU A 113 46.56 -4.86 -8.33
C GLU A 113 45.99 -6.28 -8.29
N VAL A 114 44.66 -6.43 -8.26
CA VAL A 114 44.03 -7.76 -8.26
C VAL A 114 44.25 -8.47 -9.60
N VAL A 115 44.17 -7.75 -10.73
CA VAL A 115 44.51 -8.31 -12.05
C VAL A 115 45.97 -8.77 -12.08
N HIS A 116 46.90 -8.00 -11.54
CA HIS A 116 48.31 -8.35 -11.48
C HIS A 116 48.54 -9.62 -10.65
N LEU A 117 47.90 -9.72 -9.48
CA LEU A 117 47.95 -10.92 -8.64
C LEU A 117 47.39 -12.15 -9.36
N LEU A 118 46.20 -12.04 -9.98
CA LEU A 118 45.57 -13.15 -10.71
C LEU A 118 46.37 -13.58 -11.95
N ARG A 119 47.10 -12.67 -12.59
CA ARG A 119 47.97 -13.00 -13.74
C ARG A 119 49.26 -13.69 -13.32
N ASN A 120 49.85 -13.25 -12.22
CA ASN A 120 51.15 -13.73 -11.74
C ASN A 120 51.06 -14.90 -10.74
N ALA A 121 49.84 -15.31 -10.37
CA ALA A 121 49.57 -16.41 -9.45
C ALA A 121 49.99 -17.81 -9.95
N GLY A 122 50.48 -17.93 -11.19
CA GLY A 122 50.91 -19.20 -11.79
C GLY A 122 49.76 -20.02 -12.40
N ASP A 123 49.97 -21.34 -12.49
CA ASP A 123 49.01 -22.30 -13.06
C ASP A 123 47.90 -22.67 -12.09
N GLU A 124 48.13 -22.57 -10.78
CA GLU A 124 47.15 -22.86 -9.74
C GLU A 124 46.89 -21.60 -8.91
N VAL A 125 45.65 -21.14 -8.90
CA VAL A 125 45.23 -19.88 -8.27
C VAL A 125 44.14 -20.18 -7.26
N THR A 126 44.40 -19.90 -5.99
CA THR A 126 43.41 -20.04 -4.91
C THR A 126 42.78 -18.69 -4.63
N ILE A 127 41.47 -18.57 -4.79
CA ILE A 127 40.71 -17.36 -4.52
C ILE A 127 39.72 -17.58 -3.39
N THR A 128 39.63 -16.63 -2.45
CA THR A 128 38.59 -16.60 -1.42
C THR A 128 37.58 -15.55 -1.79
N VAL A 129 36.30 -15.92 -1.88
CA VAL A 129 35.22 -15.05 -2.36
C VAL A 129 34.04 -14.98 -1.40
N GLN A 130 33.29 -13.88 -1.46
CA GLN A 130 32.03 -13.69 -0.73
C GLN A 130 30.92 -13.25 -1.69
N TYR A 131 29.75 -13.87 -1.62
CA TYR A 131 28.62 -13.41 -2.47
C TYR A 131 28.07 -12.08 -1.95
N LEU A 132 28.13 -11.04 -2.79
CA LEU A 132 27.51 -9.76 -2.47
C LEU A 132 26.02 -9.80 -2.81
N ARG A 133 25.17 -9.91 -1.78
CA ARG A 133 23.71 -9.81 -1.91
C ARG A 133 23.28 -8.48 -2.54
N GLU A 134 24.05 -7.42 -2.28
CA GLU A 134 23.84 -6.08 -2.79
C GLU A 134 24.92 -5.79 -3.83
N ALA A 135 24.78 -6.44 -4.99
CA ALA A 135 25.72 -6.28 -6.10
C ALA A 135 25.79 -4.80 -6.52
N PRO A 136 27.02 -4.24 -6.67
CA PRO A 136 27.21 -2.86 -7.11
C PRO A 136 26.48 -2.54 -8.42
N SER A 137 25.97 -1.31 -8.55
CA SER A 137 25.13 -0.86 -9.67
C SER A 137 25.78 -1.03 -11.06
N PHE A 138 27.11 -1.05 -11.17
CA PHE A 138 27.82 -1.28 -12.43
C PHE A 138 27.71 -2.70 -12.98
N LEU A 139 27.25 -3.68 -12.19
CA LEU A 139 26.89 -5.01 -12.68
C LEU A 139 25.48 -5.03 -13.31
N LYS A 140 24.71 -3.94 -13.19
CA LYS A 140 23.29 -3.83 -13.62
C LYS A 140 23.07 -3.13 -14.97
N LEU A 141 24.08 -2.98 -15.83
CA LEU A 141 23.90 -2.36 -17.15
C LEU A 141 22.96 -3.21 -18.05
N PRO A 142 22.05 -2.59 -18.84
CA PRO A 142 21.07 -3.33 -19.64
C PRO A 142 21.73 -4.14 -20.76
N LEU A 143 21.39 -5.42 -20.88
CA LEU A 143 21.58 -6.19 -22.11
C LEU A 143 20.65 -5.63 -23.20
N GLY A 144 21.15 -4.69 -24.02
CA GLY A 144 20.46 -4.26 -25.24
C GLY A 144 20.63 -2.78 -25.56
N SER A 145 21.66 -2.45 -26.33
CA SER A 145 21.69 -1.24 -27.16
C SER A 145 22.53 -1.54 -28.40
N PRO A 146 22.04 -1.23 -29.62
CA PRO A 146 22.78 -1.48 -30.85
C PRO A 146 23.97 -0.51 -30.92
N GLY A 147 25.19 -1.05 -30.97
CA GLY A 147 26.39 -0.23 -31.07
C GLY A 147 26.50 0.46 -32.43
N PRO A 148 26.96 1.72 -32.50
CA PRO A 148 27.39 2.28 -33.77
C PRO A 148 28.76 1.71 -34.12
N SER A 149 28.87 1.17 -35.33
CA SER A 149 30.13 0.84 -35.98
C SER A 149 30.96 2.10 -36.21
N SER A 150 32.23 2.12 -35.80
CA SER A 150 33.22 2.95 -36.49
C SER A 150 34.62 2.39 -36.31
N ASP A 151 35.25 2.12 -37.45
CA ASP A 151 36.68 1.99 -37.64
C ASP A 151 37.40 3.27 -37.21
N HIS A 152 38.59 3.10 -36.64
CA HIS A 152 39.83 3.86 -36.86
C HIS A 152 40.68 4.01 -35.59
N SER A 153 41.96 3.70 -35.79
CA SER A 153 43.06 3.73 -34.84
C SER A 153 43.34 5.13 -34.27
N SER A 154 43.37 5.26 -32.94
CA SER A 154 44.35 6.10 -32.21
C SER A 154 44.15 5.93 -30.69
N GLY A 155 45.27 5.72 -29.99
CA GLY A 155 45.30 5.36 -28.58
C GLY A 155 44.84 6.47 -27.65
N THR A 156 43.76 6.20 -26.91
CA THR A 156 43.50 6.68 -25.55
C THR A 156 42.56 5.66 -24.90
N SER A 157 42.99 5.00 -23.83
CA SER A 157 42.23 3.95 -23.14
C SER A 157 41.16 4.57 -22.25
N SER A 158 39.90 4.47 -22.67
CA SER A 158 38.71 4.73 -21.85
C SER A 158 38.43 3.57 -20.87
N PRO A 159 37.92 3.80 -19.65
CA PRO A 159 37.83 2.81 -18.57
C PRO A 159 36.61 1.88 -18.67
N LEU A 160 36.08 1.64 -19.88
CA LEU A 160 34.81 0.94 -20.10
C LEU A 160 34.93 -0.43 -20.78
N PHE A 161 36.14 -0.94 -21.01
CA PHE A 161 36.33 -2.18 -21.76
C PHE A 161 36.53 -3.41 -20.88
N ASP A 162 35.74 -4.43 -21.23
CA ASP A 162 35.73 -5.79 -20.71
C ASP A 162 37.16 -6.37 -20.71
N SER A 163 37.77 -6.48 -19.53
CA SER A 163 39.01 -7.26 -19.38
C SER A 163 38.65 -8.73 -19.34
N GLY A 164 38.20 -9.26 -20.48
CA GLY A 164 38.23 -10.70 -20.72
C GLY A 164 39.68 -11.13 -20.62
N LEU A 165 40.03 -11.86 -19.55
CA LEU A 165 41.38 -12.41 -19.34
C LEU A 165 41.67 -13.51 -20.37
N HIS A 166 41.85 -13.14 -21.64
CA HIS A 166 42.38 -14.02 -22.69
C HIS A 166 43.89 -13.78 -22.80
N LEU A 167 44.67 -14.62 -22.12
CA LEU A 167 46.12 -14.65 -22.28
C LEU A 167 46.48 -15.94 -23.02
N ASN A 168 46.73 -15.80 -24.33
CA ASN A 168 47.32 -16.86 -25.15
C ASN A 168 48.85 -16.78 -24.97
N GLY A 169 49.41 -17.73 -24.24
CA GLY A 169 50.85 -17.91 -24.09
C GLY A 169 51.28 -19.17 -24.83
N ASN A 170 52.01 -19.00 -25.95
CA ASN A 170 52.67 -20.11 -26.63
C ASN A 170 53.69 -20.77 -25.69
N SER A 171 53.55 -22.07 -25.43
CA SER A 171 54.65 -23.04 -25.36
C SER A 171 54.11 -24.46 -25.43
N THR A 172 54.67 -25.21 -26.36
CA THR A 172 54.49 -26.64 -26.61
C THR A 172 54.88 -27.49 -25.39
N ASN A 173 54.01 -28.43 -24.97
CA ASN A 173 54.36 -29.82 -24.65
C ASN A 173 53.12 -30.65 -24.27
N THR A 174 53.13 -31.90 -24.72
CA THR A 174 52.02 -32.87 -24.75
C THR A 174 51.98 -33.76 -23.50
N ALA A 175 50.77 -34.29 -23.20
CA ALA A 175 50.44 -35.53 -22.46
C ALA A 175 49.76 -35.36 -21.06
N PRO A 176 49.02 -36.37 -20.56
CA PRO A 176 47.59 -36.55 -20.82
C PRO A 176 46.71 -36.46 -19.55
N SER A 177 45.42 -36.25 -19.79
CA SER A 177 44.35 -36.24 -18.79
C SER A 177 44.15 -37.60 -18.13
N SER A 178 44.01 -37.60 -16.80
CA SER A 178 43.37 -38.68 -16.03
C SER A 178 42.16 -38.09 -15.29
N PRO A 179 40.98 -38.74 -15.32
CA PRO A 179 39.80 -38.26 -14.62
C PRO A 179 39.89 -38.63 -13.15
N SER A 180 39.87 -37.63 -12.25
CA SER A 180 39.68 -37.87 -10.83
C SER A 180 38.22 -38.24 -10.55
N SER A 181 38.02 -39.42 -9.97
CA SER A 181 36.75 -39.94 -9.46
C SER A 181 36.17 -39.04 -8.34
N PRO A 182 34.86 -39.08 -8.06
CA PRO A 182 34.19 -38.06 -7.24
C PRO A 182 34.58 -38.19 -5.77
N ILE A 183 35.19 -37.16 -5.21
CA ILE A 183 35.39 -37.03 -3.78
C ILE A 183 34.04 -36.65 -3.17
N ALA A 184 33.35 -37.65 -2.63
CA ALA A 184 32.19 -37.44 -1.77
C ALA A 184 32.66 -36.71 -0.51
N ASN A 185 32.47 -35.38 -0.48
CA ASN A 185 32.37 -34.47 0.69
C ASN A 185 32.68 -33.00 0.35
N GLU A 186 32.88 -32.63 -0.92
CA GLU A 186 33.08 -31.22 -1.28
C GLU A 186 31.81 -30.38 -1.05
N PRO A 187 31.95 -29.16 -0.50
CA PRO A 187 30.80 -28.32 -0.22
C PRO A 187 30.15 -27.85 -1.51
N LYS A 188 28.87 -28.20 -1.70
CA LYS A 188 28.11 -27.79 -2.88
C LYS A 188 27.36 -26.50 -2.58
N TYR A 189 27.56 -25.48 -3.41
CA TYR A 189 26.90 -24.19 -3.28
C TYR A 189 25.83 -23.99 -4.33
N GLU A 190 24.71 -23.38 -3.96
CA GLU A 190 23.61 -23.07 -4.88
C GLU A 190 23.05 -21.67 -4.63
N LYS A 191 22.68 -20.95 -5.70
CA LYS A 191 21.91 -19.70 -5.59
C LYS A 191 20.47 -20.02 -5.18
N ARG A 192 20.03 -19.54 -4.03
CA ARG A 192 18.67 -19.72 -3.51
C ARG A 192 18.06 -18.40 -3.06
N TRP A 193 16.74 -18.32 -3.14
CA TRP A 193 15.97 -17.24 -2.52
C TRP A 193 15.79 -17.55 -1.04
N LEU A 194 16.31 -16.67 -0.18
CA LEU A 194 16.21 -16.83 1.27
C LEU A 194 15.22 -15.82 1.84
N ASP A 195 14.36 -16.28 2.75
CA ASP A 195 13.43 -15.42 3.48
C ASP A 195 14.23 -14.45 4.35
N THR A 196 14.14 -13.16 4.05
CA THR A 196 14.88 -12.11 4.78
C THR A 196 13.99 -11.28 5.68
N LEU A 197 12.74 -11.06 5.27
CA LEU A 197 11.75 -10.31 6.03
C LEU A 197 10.38 -10.94 5.84
N SER A 198 9.59 -11.01 6.91
CA SER A 198 8.19 -11.41 6.86
C SER A 198 7.34 -10.34 7.52
N VAL A 199 6.37 -9.81 6.77
CA VAL A 199 5.49 -8.73 7.19
C VAL A 199 4.07 -9.30 7.38
N PRO A 200 3.56 -9.37 8.63
CA PRO A 200 2.19 -9.78 8.89
C PRO A 200 1.19 -8.80 8.28
N LEU A 201 0.16 -9.32 7.61
CA LEU A 201 -0.85 -8.51 6.91
C LEU A 201 -2.06 -8.16 7.79
N SER A 202 -2.19 -8.75 8.97
CA SER A 202 -3.31 -8.48 9.88
C SER A 202 -3.24 -7.02 10.34
N MET A 203 -4.24 -6.21 9.96
CA MET A 203 -4.29 -4.77 10.20
C MET A 203 -3.08 -3.98 9.66
N ALA A 204 -2.35 -4.53 8.68
CA ALA A 204 -1.30 -3.80 7.98
C ALA A 204 -1.88 -2.65 7.16
N ARG A 205 -1.06 -1.65 6.85
CA ARG A 205 -1.41 -0.53 5.97
C ARG A 205 -0.49 -0.48 4.76
N ILE A 206 -1.02 0.01 3.64
CA ILE A 206 -0.26 0.26 2.41
C ILE A 206 -0.14 1.77 2.22
N SER A 207 1.02 2.25 1.77
CA SER A 207 1.27 3.66 1.47
C SER A 207 1.92 3.81 0.11
N ARG A 208 1.25 4.55 -0.80
CA ARG A 208 1.81 4.94 -2.10
C ARG A 208 2.46 6.31 -2.12
N TYR A 209 2.31 7.09 -1.05
CA TYR A 209 2.75 8.48 -1.01
C TYR A 209 4.06 8.63 -0.23
N LYS A 210 4.96 9.47 -0.73
CA LYS A 210 6.20 9.81 -0.03
C LYS A 210 5.88 10.48 1.31
N THR A 211 6.49 9.97 2.37
CA THR A 211 6.22 10.39 3.76
C THR A 211 6.35 11.91 3.92
N GLY A 212 5.31 12.54 4.46
CA GLY A 212 5.28 14.00 4.67
C GLY A 212 5.12 14.83 3.40
N THR A 213 4.72 14.21 2.27
CA THR A 213 4.41 14.94 1.04
C THR A 213 3.12 14.44 0.42
N ASP A 214 2.61 15.17 -0.58
CA ASP A 214 1.50 14.70 -1.41
C ASP A 214 1.93 14.01 -2.72
N LYS A 215 3.23 13.65 -2.83
CA LYS A 215 3.79 13.07 -4.05
C LYS A 215 3.59 11.55 -4.06
N LEU A 216 2.91 11.06 -5.09
CA LEU A 216 2.77 9.63 -5.38
C LEU A 216 4.12 9.02 -5.78
N ARG A 217 4.40 7.81 -5.31
CA ARG A 217 5.50 6.98 -5.80
C ARG A 217 5.06 6.29 -7.09
N SER A 218 5.78 6.53 -8.19
CA SER A 218 5.50 5.86 -9.46
C SER A 218 5.82 4.37 -9.35
N ASN A 219 4.84 3.52 -9.64
CA ASN A 219 4.94 2.06 -9.61
C ASN A 219 5.57 1.49 -8.33
N ALA A 220 5.36 2.17 -7.19
CA ALA A 220 5.97 1.76 -5.94
C ALA A 220 5.09 2.07 -4.72
N PHE A 221 5.23 1.25 -3.69
CA PHE A 221 4.50 1.41 -2.44
C PHE A 221 5.21 0.69 -1.29
N GLU A 222 4.84 1.05 -0.07
CA GLU A 222 5.32 0.46 1.17
C GLU A 222 4.16 -0.27 1.86
N VAL A 223 4.45 -1.40 2.51
CA VAL A 223 3.54 -2.08 3.42
C VAL A 223 4.11 -2.03 4.82
N LEU A 224 3.33 -1.51 5.76
CA LEU A 224 3.68 -1.44 7.18
C LEU A 224 2.74 -2.35 7.98
N ALA A 225 3.31 -3.31 8.71
CA ALA A 225 2.58 -4.13 9.65
C ALA A 225 2.21 -3.36 10.92
N LEU A 226 1.27 -3.92 11.70
CA LEU A 226 0.78 -3.32 12.94
C LEU A 226 1.87 -3.15 14.01
N ASP A 227 2.84 -4.07 14.03
CA ASP A 227 3.99 -4.06 14.95
C ASP A 227 5.10 -3.06 14.54
N GLY A 228 4.91 -2.34 13.44
CA GLY A 228 5.86 -1.36 12.91
C GLY A 228 6.89 -1.94 11.93
N VAL A 229 6.84 -3.25 11.64
CA VAL A 229 7.70 -3.86 10.62
C VAL A 229 7.30 -3.33 9.23
N SER A 230 8.26 -2.72 8.51
CA SER A 230 8.07 -2.19 7.15
C SER A 230 8.74 -3.06 6.10
N THR A 231 8.11 -3.21 4.94
CA THR A 231 8.76 -3.77 3.75
C THR A 231 9.88 -2.91 3.18
N GLY A 232 9.97 -1.63 3.55
CA GLY A 232 10.62 -0.63 2.74
C GLY A 232 9.82 -0.34 1.46
N ILE A 233 10.41 0.41 0.54
CA ILE A 233 9.73 0.80 -0.71
C ILE A 233 9.88 -0.32 -1.74
N LEU A 234 8.75 -0.96 -2.04
CA LEU A 234 8.64 -1.96 -3.10
C LEU A 234 8.35 -1.23 -4.42
N GLN A 235 9.25 -1.35 -5.38
CA GLN A 235 9.12 -0.80 -6.74
C GLN A 235 8.91 -1.94 -7.75
N PHE A 236 8.05 -1.68 -8.73
CA PHE A 236 7.67 -2.62 -9.78
C PHE A 236 8.03 -2.06 -11.15
N TYR A 237 8.32 -2.95 -12.10
CA TYR A 237 8.75 -2.54 -13.44
C TYR A 237 7.62 -1.86 -14.22
N THR A 238 6.38 -2.29 -13.99
CA THR A 238 5.20 -1.75 -14.68
C THR A 238 4.12 -1.29 -13.71
N ALA A 239 3.31 -0.32 -14.17
CA ALA A 239 2.14 0.14 -13.42
C ALA A 239 1.12 -0.98 -13.21
N GLN A 240 0.97 -1.87 -14.19
CA GLN A 240 0.07 -3.02 -14.11
C GLN A 240 0.49 -4.01 -13.01
N GLU A 241 1.77 -4.36 -12.95
CA GLU A 241 2.29 -5.23 -11.88
C GLU A 241 2.12 -4.59 -10.51
N SER A 242 2.44 -3.30 -10.39
CA SER A 242 2.23 -2.53 -9.16
C SER A 242 0.76 -2.57 -8.74
N ALA A 243 -0.18 -2.35 -9.67
CA ALA A 243 -1.61 -2.37 -9.40
C ALA A 243 -2.11 -3.77 -8.99
N ASP A 244 -1.62 -4.82 -9.63
CA ASP A 244 -1.99 -6.20 -9.33
C ASP A 244 -1.47 -6.67 -7.96
N TRP A 245 -0.25 -6.28 -7.61
CA TRP A 245 0.30 -6.52 -6.27
C TRP A 245 -0.43 -5.73 -5.20
N LEU A 246 -0.69 -4.44 -5.42
CA LEU A 246 -1.47 -3.59 -4.53
C LEU A 246 -2.85 -4.20 -4.24
N ARG A 247 -3.57 -4.59 -5.30
CA ARG A 247 -4.91 -5.21 -5.19
C ARG A 247 -4.86 -6.52 -4.41
N ALA A 248 -3.89 -7.38 -4.70
CA ALA A 248 -3.74 -8.65 -3.98
C ALA A 248 -3.44 -8.46 -2.49
N MET A 249 -2.55 -7.52 -2.14
CA MET A 249 -2.19 -7.23 -0.74
C MET A 249 -3.35 -6.57 0.01
N SER A 250 -3.99 -5.54 -0.57
CA SER A 250 -5.17 -4.89 0.02
C SER A 250 -6.31 -5.89 0.24
N THR A 251 -6.52 -6.83 -0.69
CA THR A 251 -7.53 -7.89 -0.55
C THR A 251 -7.24 -8.80 0.65
N ASN A 252 -5.99 -9.25 0.82
CA ASN A 252 -5.61 -10.08 1.97
C ASN A 252 -5.76 -9.31 3.29
N ILE A 253 -5.35 -8.05 3.35
CA ILE A 253 -5.50 -7.18 4.54
C ILE A 253 -6.99 -7.01 4.89
N SER A 254 -7.82 -6.74 3.87
CA SER A 254 -9.27 -6.57 4.04
C SER A 254 -9.95 -7.86 4.53
N ASP A 255 -9.57 -9.01 3.96
CA ASP A 255 -10.09 -10.32 4.37
C ASP A 255 -9.71 -10.67 5.82
N LEU A 256 -8.46 -10.39 6.21
CA LEU A 256 -8.01 -10.56 7.60
C LEU A 256 -8.74 -9.63 8.56
N THR A 257 -8.93 -8.37 8.16
CA THR A 257 -9.69 -7.40 8.95
C THR A 257 -11.14 -7.87 9.12
N LEU A 258 -11.75 -8.42 8.08
CA LEU A 258 -13.08 -9.02 8.14
C LEU A 258 -13.14 -10.24 9.07
N GLN A 259 -12.11 -11.09 9.06
CA GLN A 259 -12.02 -12.22 10.00
C GLN A 259 -11.91 -11.72 11.44
N ASN A 260 -11.08 -10.71 11.71
CA ASN A 260 -10.95 -10.08 13.02
C ASN A 260 -12.28 -9.49 13.50
N MET A 261 -13.01 -8.78 12.63
CA MET A 261 -14.35 -8.25 12.94
C MET A 261 -15.33 -9.37 13.29
N LYS A 262 -15.37 -10.45 12.50
CA LYS A 262 -16.24 -11.60 12.76
C LYS A 262 -15.93 -12.26 14.09
N MET A 263 -14.65 -12.38 14.44
CA MET A 263 -14.23 -12.94 15.72
C MET A 263 -14.60 -12.03 16.89
N ALA A 264 -14.36 -10.72 16.79
CA ALA A 264 -14.75 -9.75 17.81
C ALA A 264 -16.28 -9.74 18.03
N ASN A 265 -17.05 -9.76 16.95
CA ASN A 265 -18.51 -9.72 17.02
C ASN A 265 -19.16 -10.96 17.64
N LYS A 266 -18.44 -12.10 17.78
CA LYS A 266 -18.94 -13.26 18.53
C LYS A 266 -19.15 -12.95 20.01
N CYS A 267 -18.42 -11.97 20.53
CA CYS A 267 -18.49 -11.54 21.93
C CYS A 267 -19.33 -10.26 22.12
N CYS A 268 -19.85 -9.66 21.05
CA CYS A 268 -20.64 -8.42 21.11
C CYS A 268 -22.15 -8.71 21.04
N SER A 269 -22.94 -7.88 21.70
CA SER A 269 -24.39 -7.88 21.48
C SER A 269 -24.72 -7.45 20.05
N PRO A 270 -25.88 -7.83 19.47
CA PRO A 270 -26.30 -7.40 18.13
C PRO A 270 -26.31 -5.86 17.96
N SER A 271 -26.55 -5.13 19.05
CA SER A 271 -26.57 -3.66 19.08
C SER A 271 -25.20 -3.00 19.11
N ASP A 272 -24.12 -3.76 19.31
CA ASP A 272 -22.76 -3.25 19.52
C ASP A 272 -21.72 -3.94 18.61
N GLN A 273 -22.19 -4.54 17.51
CA GLN A 273 -21.33 -5.19 16.53
C GLN A 273 -20.55 -4.17 15.69
N ILE A 274 -19.34 -4.56 15.31
CA ILE A 274 -18.51 -3.88 14.31
C ILE A 274 -19.08 -4.18 12.93
N ILE A 275 -19.45 -3.14 12.20
CA ILE A 275 -20.03 -3.24 10.86
C ILE A 275 -18.92 -3.20 9.81
N HIS A 276 -17.97 -2.29 9.98
CA HIS A 276 -16.78 -2.16 9.13
C HIS A 276 -15.67 -1.40 9.85
N MET A 277 -14.42 -1.67 9.52
CA MET A 277 -13.26 -0.93 10.00
C MET A 277 -12.10 -1.08 9.02
N GLY A 278 -11.19 -0.10 8.98
CA GLY A 278 -10.06 -0.10 8.06
C GLY A 278 -9.23 1.17 8.11
N TRP A 279 -8.08 1.13 7.44
CA TRP A 279 -7.18 2.26 7.29
C TRP A 279 -7.70 3.28 6.27
N VAL A 280 -7.49 4.55 6.59
CA VAL A 280 -7.69 5.70 5.70
C VAL A 280 -6.57 6.72 5.92
N ASN A 281 -6.45 7.66 5.00
CA ASN A 281 -5.63 8.86 5.15
C ASN A 281 -6.53 10.03 5.45
N GLU A 282 -6.36 10.69 6.59
CA GLU A 282 -7.06 11.93 6.95
C GLU A 282 -6.23 13.14 6.52
N ARG A 283 -6.87 14.11 5.86
CA ARG A 283 -6.27 15.42 5.58
C ARG A 283 -6.36 16.30 6.83
N LEU A 284 -5.25 16.94 7.17
CA LEU A 284 -5.21 17.89 8.29
C LEU A 284 -5.55 19.30 7.80
N GLU A 285 -6.47 19.96 8.49
CA GLU A 285 -6.78 21.38 8.29
C GLU A 285 -5.85 22.21 9.21
N GLY A 286 -4.81 22.84 8.64
CA GLY A 286 -3.91 23.74 9.37
C GLY A 286 -2.77 24.28 8.50
N THR A 287 -2.47 25.58 8.65
CA THR A 287 -1.45 26.34 7.87
C THR A 287 0.01 25.96 8.15
N ASP A 288 0.29 25.20 9.21
CA ASP A 288 1.67 25.05 9.74
C ASP A 288 2.22 23.62 9.78
N SER A 289 1.57 22.63 9.15
CA SER A 289 2.11 21.26 9.14
C SER A 289 2.72 20.88 7.79
N SER A 290 4.02 20.57 7.80
CA SER A 290 4.72 19.90 6.69
C SER A 290 4.08 18.57 6.27
N GLN A 291 3.26 17.97 7.13
CA GLN A 291 2.46 16.77 6.85
C GLN A 291 1.00 17.14 6.56
N LEU A 292 0.61 17.12 5.28
CA LEU A 292 -0.78 17.37 4.87
C LEU A 292 -1.74 16.23 5.24
N TYR A 293 -1.21 15.02 5.43
CA TYR A 293 -1.98 13.80 5.61
C TYR A 293 -1.45 12.93 6.74
N LYS A 294 -2.36 12.29 7.48
CA LYS A 294 -2.04 11.28 8.50
C LYS A 294 -2.87 10.01 8.31
N PHE A 295 -2.25 8.87 8.55
CA PHE A 295 -2.96 7.60 8.61
C PHE A 295 -3.87 7.57 9.84
N LYS A 296 -5.14 7.20 9.64
CA LYS A 296 -6.12 6.96 10.69
C LYS A 296 -6.78 5.61 10.46
N PHE A 297 -7.23 5.01 11.54
CA PHE A 297 -8.02 3.80 11.49
C PHE A 297 -9.46 4.14 11.85
N LEU A 298 -10.39 3.88 10.94
CA LEU A 298 -11.81 4.16 11.14
C LEU A 298 -12.54 2.89 11.56
N ALA A 299 -13.58 3.02 12.37
CA ALA A 299 -14.49 1.93 12.66
C ALA A 299 -15.95 2.40 12.80
N LEU A 300 -16.88 1.60 12.29
CA LEU A 300 -18.32 1.72 12.49
C LEU A 300 -18.75 0.59 13.42
N LYS A 301 -19.10 0.93 14.67
CA LYS A 301 -19.48 -0.05 15.69
C LYS A 301 -20.68 0.43 16.49
N GLY A 302 -21.70 -0.41 16.58
CA GLY A 302 -22.96 -0.07 17.25
C GLY A 302 -23.55 1.23 16.71
N SER A 303 -23.78 2.21 17.58
CA SER A 303 -24.35 3.52 17.25
C SER A 303 -23.31 4.60 16.90
N SER A 304 -22.03 4.24 16.83
CA SER A 304 -20.94 5.21 16.83
C SER A 304 -19.95 5.01 15.67
N PHE A 305 -19.46 6.13 15.16
CA PHE A 305 -18.34 6.24 14.24
C PHE A 305 -17.08 6.63 15.03
N TYR A 306 -16.01 5.86 14.87
CA TYR A 306 -14.77 6.00 15.63
C TYR A 306 -13.61 6.36 14.70
N ILE A 307 -12.73 7.22 15.19
CA ILE A 307 -11.45 7.57 14.57
C ILE A 307 -10.32 7.25 15.54
N PHE A 308 -9.35 6.44 15.11
CA PHE A 308 -8.19 6.04 15.91
C PHE A 308 -6.87 6.43 15.22
N SER A 309 -5.81 6.65 16.01
CA SER A 309 -4.43 6.69 15.52
C SER A 309 -3.89 5.30 15.15
N THR A 310 -4.33 4.27 15.88
CA THR A 310 -3.86 2.89 15.78
C THR A 310 -5.05 1.93 15.84
N PRO A 311 -5.05 0.82 15.09
CA PRO A 311 -6.16 -0.12 15.08
C PRO A 311 -6.47 -0.68 16.48
N PRO A 312 -7.75 -0.79 16.88
CA PRO A 312 -8.12 -1.42 18.13
C PRO A 312 -7.99 -2.95 18.01
N VAL A 313 -7.05 -3.54 18.76
CA VAL A 313 -6.80 -5.00 18.75
C VAL A 313 -7.55 -5.72 19.87
N SER A 314 -7.86 -5.02 20.95
CA SER A 314 -8.56 -5.56 22.11
C SER A 314 -9.82 -4.75 22.43
N THR A 315 -10.68 -5.28 23.29
CA THR A 315 -11.87 -4.56 23.79
C THR A 315 -11.51 -3.30 24.56
N LEU A 316 -10.33 -3.26 25.21
CA LEU A 316 -9.84 -2.11 25.94
C LEU A 316 -9.37 -0.98 25.01
N ASP A 317 -9.00 -1.27 23.76
CA ASP A 317 -8.51 -0.23 22.85
C ASP A 317 -9.61 0.70 22.36
N TRP A 318 -10.89 0.32 22.45
CA TRP A 318 -12.01 1.14 21.98
C TRP A 318 -12.13 2.47 22.72
N VAL A 319 -11.68 2.54 23.98
CA VAL A 319 -11.67 3.81 24.75
C VAL A 319 -10.53 4.74 24.32
N ARG A 320 -9.56 4.26 23.56
CA ARG A 320 -8.43 5.04 23.03
C ARG A 320 -8.75 5.72 21.70
N ALA A 321 -10.02 5.70 21.26
CA ALA A 321 -10.45 6.46 20.09
C ALA A 321 -10.16 7.95 20.30
N GLU A 322 -9.58 8.58 19.29
CA GLU A 322 -9.30 10.02 19.33
C GLU A 322 -10.61 10.82 19.26
N LYS A 323 -11.55 10.34 18.45
CA LYS A 323 -12.85 10.97 18.23
C LYS A 323 -13.93 9.89 18.10
N ILE A 324 -15.10 10.19 18.66
CA ILE A 324 -16.29 9.34 18.62
C ILE A 324 -17.49 10.22 18.27
N TYR A 325 -18.24 9.82 17.25
CA TYR A 325 -19.43 10.53 16.78
C TYR A 325 -20.63 9.61 16.74
N ASN A 326 -21.83 10.15 16.98
CA ASN A 326 -23.06 9.40 16.82
C ASN A 326 -23.37 9.21 15.32
N LEU A 327 -23.61 7.97 14.87
CA LEU A 327 -23.81 7.65 13.46
C LEU A 327 -24.99 8.38 12.82
N CYS A 328 -26.06 8.66 13.57
CA CYS A 328 -27.21 9.38 13.02
C CYS A 328 -26.96 10.89 12.91
N GLU A 329 -25.88 11.43 13.49
CA GLU A 329 -25.60 12.86 13.52
C GLU A 329 -24.41 13.23 12.61
N VAL A 330 -23.95 12.28 11.81
CA VAL A 330 -22.91 12.49 10.81
C VAL A 330 -23.45 12.30 9.40
N LEU A 331 -22.85 12.99 8.44
CA LEU A 331 -23.18 12.87 7.03
C LEU A 331 -21.94 12.44 6.23
N PHE A 332 -22.02 11.26 5.63
CA PHE A 332 -21.01 10.74 4.72
C PHE A 332 -21.24 11.30 3.32
N LYS A 333 -20.19 11.90 2.72
CA LYS A 333 -20.24 12.48 1.37
C LYS A 333 -19.03 12.03 0.56
N ILE A 334 -19.27 11.57 -0.67
CA ILE A 334 -18.21 11.26 -1.64
C ILE A 334 -17.90 12.53 -2.44
N HIS A 335 -16.62 12.85 -2.64
CA HIS A 335 -16.20 14.06 -3.35
C HIS A 335 -15.51 13.82 -4.69
N LYS A 336 -14.70 12.75 -4.83
CA LYS A 336 -13.91 12.50 -6.04
C LYS A 336 -13.82 11.01 -6.38
N LEU A 337 -14.41 10.62 -7.52
CA LEU A 337 -14.26 9.31 -8.14
C LEU A 337 -13.43 9.48 -9.42
N TRP A 338 -12.11 9.31 -9.34
CA TRP A 338 -11.27 9.29 -10.55
C TRP A 338 -11.40 7.91 -11.21
N LEU A 339 -11.78 7.88 -12.49
CA LEU A 339 -11.57 6.76 -13.38
C LEU A 339 -10.09 6.78 -13.82
N ALA A 340 -9.49 5.60 -13.97
CA ALA A 340 -8.11 5.45 -14.42
C ALA A 340 -7.87 6.07 -15.81
N ASP A 341 -6.61 6.41 -16.09
CA ASP A 341 -6.12 7.32 -17.15
C ASP A 341 -6.43 6.98 -18.63
N ASP A 342 -7.26 5.97 -18.94
CA ASP A 342 -7.57 5.59 -20.33
C ASP A 342 -8.96 6.05 -20.84
N CYS A 343 -9.77 6.74 -20.03
CA CYS A 343 -11.14 7.15 -20.42
C CYS A 343 -11.39 8.67 -20.48
N TRP A 344 -10.34 9.49 -20.47
CA TRP A 344 -10.46 10.95 -20.35
C TRP A 344 -10.99 11.67 -21.60
N LEU A 345 -10.91 11.07 -22.79
CA LEU A 345 -11.35 11.73 -24.03
C LEU A 345 -12.86 11.62 -24.31
N GLN A 346 -13.57 10.68 -23.68
CA GLN A 346 -14.96 10.38 -24.05
C GLN A 346 -16.02 11.04 -23.15
N ALA A 347 -15.65 11.42 -21.92
CA ALA A 347 -16.60 11.98 -20.94
C ALA A 347 -16.88 13.48 -21.13
N ASN A 348 -15.92 14.26 -21.66
CA ASN A 348 -16.10 15.70 -21.88
C ASN A 348 -17.14 16.03 -22.97
N LEU A 349 -17.33 15.13 -23.95
CA LEU A 349 -18.25 15.40 -25.07
C LEU A 349 -19.73 15.13 -24.75
N TYR A 350 -20.03 14.36 -23.69
CA TYR A 350 -21.38 13.84 -23.45
C TYR A 350 -22.11 14.34 -22.20
N LEU A 351 -21.41 14.76 -21.14
CA LEU A 351 -22.03 14.79 -19.81
C LEU A 351 -22.03 16.13 -19.05
N GLY A 352 -21.48 17.21 -19.61
CA GLY A 352 -21.68 18.56 -19.06
C GLY A 352 -21.42 18.69 -17.54
N ILE A 353 -20.37 18.06 -17.02
CA ILE A 353 -20.00 18.16 -15.62
C ILE A 353 -19.36 19.52 -15.39
N HIS A 354 -20.10 20.44 -14.78
CA HIS A 354 -19.58 21.72 -14.36
C HIS A 354 -18.56 21.54 -13.22
N GLN A 355 -17.46 22.27 -13.37
CA GLN A 355 -16.25 22.24 -12.56
C GLN A 355 -16.48 23.11 -11.32
N ASP A 356 -16.86 22.51 -10.17
CA ASP A 356 -16.78 23.23 -8.89
C ASP A 356 -15.32 23.23 -8.44
N PHE A 357 -14.62 24.31 -8.81
CA PHE A 357 -13.35 24.74 -8.24
C PHE A 357 -13.55 25.05 -6.75
N ASP A 358 -12.97 24.24 -5.85
CA ASP A 358 -12.46 24.70 -4.53
C ASP A 358 -11.86 23.56 -3.65
N LEU A 359 -11.17 22.59 -4.23
CA LEU A 359 -10.39 21.63 -3.44
C LEU A 359 -9.02 21.44 -4.08
N GLU A 360 -8.01 22.10 -3.48
CA GLU A 360 -6.55 21.99 -3.71
C GLU A 360 -5.97 20.56 -3.62
N ASP A 361 -6.81 19.54 -3.62
CA ASP A 361 -6.49 18.17 -3.29
C ASP A 361 -6.47 17.26 -4.51
N GLN A 362 -5.32 16.69 -4.85
CA GLN A 362 -5.16 15.87 -6.05
C GLN A 362 -5.42 14.37 -5.81
N ARG A 363 -5.70 13.94 -4.57
CA ARG A 363 -5.85 12.50 -4.29
C ARG A 363 -7.16 11.92 -4.86
N PRO A 364 -7.11 10.70 -5.43
CA PRO A 364 -8.31 9.97 -5.83
C PRO A 364 -8.98 9.29 -4.63
N TYR A 365 -10.24 8.88 -4.83
CA TYR A 365 -11.02 8.08 -3.89
C TYR A 365 -11.25 8.77 -2.54
N CYS A 366 -11.69 10.03 -2.59
CA CYS A 366 -11.91 10.86 -1.42
C CYS A 366 -13.38 10.88 -0.97
N PHE A 367 -13.57 10.88 0.33
CA PHE A 367 -14.86 11.11 0.99
C PHE A 367 -14.68 12.02 2.20
N SER A 368 -15.76 12.63 2.67
CA SER A 368 -15.78 13.35 3.92
C SER A 368 -16.87 12.85 4.86
N VAL A 369 -16.65 13.05 6.15
CA VAL A 369 -17.66 12.86 7.18
C VAL A 369 -17.89 14.20 7.85
N MET A 370 -19.04 14.80 7.58
CA MET A 370 -19.48 16.03 8.24
C MET A 370 -20.09 15.67 9.58
N VAL A 371 -19.70 16.40 10.63
CA VAL A 371 -20.15 16.18 12.01
C VAL A 371 -20.86 17.44 12.52
N GLY A 372 -21.41 17.36 13.74
CA GLY A 372 -22.06 18.49 14.40
C GLY A 372 -21.20 19.76 14.45
N HIS A 373 -21.86 20.91 14.50
CA HIS A 373 -21.28 22.25 14.39
C HIS A 373 -20.51 22.53 13.08
N GLY A 374 -20.87 21.87 11.98
CA GLY A 374 -20.32 22.14 10.65
C GLY A 374 -18.84 21.75 10.45
N LYS A 375 -18.25 20.99 11.37
CA LYS A 375 -16.88 20.45 11.20
C LYS A 375 -16.91 19.31 10.19
N SER A 376 -15.86 19.17 9.39
CA SER A 376 -15.72 18.10 8.41
C SER A 376 -14.40 17.37 8.59
N HIS A 377 -14.44 16.06 8.39
CA HIS A 377 -13.27 15.22 8.27
C HIS A 377 -13.10 14.78 6.83
N TYR A 378 -11.94 15.03 6.22
CA TYR A 378 -11.64 14.64 4.85
C TYR A 378 -10.71 13.44 4.82
N PHE A 379 -11.13 12.39 4.11
CA PHE A 379 -10.42 11.12 4.04
C PHE A 379 -10.16 10.68 2.59
N ASN A 380 -9.05 9.96 2.38
CA ASN A 380 -8.77 9.22 1.16
C ASN A 380 -8.42 7.76 1.46
N VAL A 381 -8.75 6.87 0.52
CA VAL A 381 -8.34 5.45 0.53
C VAL A 381 -7.44 5.15 -0.68
N GLU A 382 -6.82 3.96 -0.72
CA GLU A 382 -5.87 3.63 -1.78
C GLU A 382 -6.59 3.07 -3.03
N LEU A 383 -7.70 2.36 -2.86
CA LEU A 383 -8.44 1.73 -3.95
C LEU A 383 -9.90 2.18 -4.02
N GLY A 384 -10.42 2.34 -5.24
CA GLY A 384 -11.85 2.61 -5.45
C GLY A 384 -12.78 1.51 -4.90
N SER A 385 -12.31 0.26 -4.85
CA SER A 385 -13.03 -0.84 -4.19
C SER A 385 -13.17 -0.63 -2.69
N GLU A 386 -12.17 -0.04 -2.02
CA GLU A 386 -12.23 0.28 -0.60
C GLU A 386 -13.25 1.40 -0.35
N LEU A 387 -13.26 2.43 -1.20
CA LEU A 387 -14.24 3.53 -1.12
C LEU A 387 -15.68 3.01 -1.25
N ALA A 388 -15.91 2.11 -2.20
CA ALA A 388 -17.22 1.48 -2.40
C ALA A 388 -17.67 0.65 -1.18
N VAL A 389 -16.73 -0.02 -0.50
CA VAL A 389 -17.01 -0.75 0.75
C VAL A 389 -17.35 0.22 1.88
N TRP A 390 -16.63 1.34 2.00
CA TRP A 390 -16.93 2.39 2.98
C TRP A 390 -18.32 2.99 2.78
N GLU A 391 -18.68 3.37 1.55
CA GLU A 391 -20.00 3.89 1.19
C GLU A 391 -21.11 2.94 1.65
N LYS A 392 -21.04 1.67 1.22
CA LYS A 392 -22.03 0.65 1.58
C LYS A 392 -22.08 0.39 3.08
N SER A 393 -20.93 0.40 3.74
CA SER A 393 -20.85 0.13 5.18
C SER A 393 -21.43 1.27 6.00
N PHE A 394 -21.22 2.52 5.61
CA PHE A 394 -21.86 3.68 6.24
C PHE A 394 -23.38 3.65 6.06
N GLN A 395 -23.87 3.41 4.83
CA GLN A 395 -25.31 3.30 4.57
C GLN A 395 -25.95 2.18 5.39
N ARG A 396 -25.32 1.00 5.43
CA ARG A 396 -25.77 -0.13 6.25
C ARG A 396 -25.75 0.20 7.73
N ALA A 397 -24.72 0.88 8.22
CA ALA A 397 -24.61 1.24 9.63
C ALA A 397 -25.69 2.22 10.07
N ILE A 398 -25.92 3.27 9.27
CA ILE A 398 -26.98 4.24 9.51
C ILE A 398 -28.36 3.56 9.50
N PHE A 399 -28.61 2.70 8.51
CA PHE A 399 -29.88 1.97 8.41
C PHE A 399 -30.15 1.11 9.66
N LEU A 400 -29.18 0.29 10.06
CA LEU A 400 -29.30 -0.56 11.25
C LEU A 400 -29.49 0.27 12.52
N GLU A 401 -28.76 1.37 12.66
CA GLU A 401 -28.87 2.26 13.81
C GLU A 401 -30.24 2.95 13.90
N VAL A 402 -30.77 3.45 12.78
CA VAL A 402 -32.10 4.07 12.74
C VAL A 402 -33.19 3.05 13.08
N GLN A 403 -33.12 1.84 12.53
CA GLN A 403 -34.08 0.77 12.85
C GLN A 403 -34.04 0.39 14.34
N ARG A 404 -32.84 0.36 14.92
CA ARG A 404 -32.62 0.00 16.33
C ARG A 404 -33.10 1.09 17.28
N THR A 405 -32.75 2.34 17.00
CA THR A 405 -33.05 3.49 17.87
C THR A 405 -34.51 3.92 17.73
N GLY A 406 -35.11 3.80 16.54
CA GLY A 406 -36.53 4.02 16.28
C GLY A 406 -36.97 5.47 16.31
N SER A 407 -36.46 6.29 17.23
CA SER A 407 -36.71 7.72 17.31
C SER A 407 -35.55 8.48 17.95
N LYS A 408 -35.38 9.75 17.57
CA LYS A 408 -34.48 10.69 18.24
C LYS A 408 -35.17 12.01 18.52
N THR A 409 -34.95 12.54 19.72
CA THR A 409 -35.53 13.81 20.18
C THR A 409 -34.42 14.83 20.42
N TYR A 410 -34.63 16.02 19.87
CA TYR A 410 -33.76 17.18 20.04
C TYR A 410 -34.53 18.31 20.71
N MET A 411 -33.84 19.10 21.52
CA MET A 411 -34.39 20.34 22.03
C MET A 411 -34.34 21.41 20.93
N CYS A 412 -35.41 22.17 20.78
CA CYS A 412 -35.50 23.29 19.86
C CYS A 412 -36.25 24.45 20.50
N SER A 413 -36.23 25.60 19.82
CA SER A 413 -37.06 26.74 20.19
C SER A 413 -37.86 27.27 19.01
N TRP A 414 -39.02 27.83 19.32
CA TRP A 414 -39.84 28.55 18.37
C TRP A 414 -40.45 29.76 19.07
N GLN A 415 -40.23 30.96 18.51
CA GLN A 415 -40.72 32.23 19.08
C GLN A 415 -40.37 32.45 20.56
N GLY A 416 -39.27 31.84 21.04
CA GLY A 416 -38.81 31.92 22.43
C GLY A 416 -39.25 30.77 23.33
N ASP A 417 -40.21 29.94 22.90
CA ASP A 417 -40.66 28.78 23.66
C ASP A 417 -39.74 27.56 23.45
N THR A 418 -39.48 26.82 24.53
CA THR A 418 -38.64 25.61 24.50
C THR A 418 -39.48 24.38 24.16
N LEU A 419 -39.17 23.78 23.03
CA LEU A 419 -39.89 22.65 22.46
C LEU A 419 -38.98 21.43 22.33
N CYS A 420 -39.59 20.29 22.05
CA CYS A 420 -38.91 19.05 21.71
C CYS A 420 -39.34 18.62 20.31
N PHE A 421 -38.36 18.50 19.41
CA PHE A 421 -38.56 17.99 18.06
C PHE A 421 -38.07 16.54 17.98
N THR A 422 -38.93 15.64 17.56
CA THR A 422 -38.64 14.21 17.43
C THR A 422 -38.77 13.77 15.99
N VAL A 423 -37.74 13.06 15.53
CA VAL A 423 -37.75 12.29 14.29
C VAL A 423 -37.95 10.82 14.67
N ASP A 424 -39.08 10.26 14.27
CA ASP A 424 -39.50 8.89 14.57
C ASP A 424 -39.68 8.10 13.29
N PHE A 425 -39.11 6.90 13.23
CA PHE A 425 -39.10 6.05 12.03
C PHE A 425 -40.49 5.59 11.61
N ALA A 426 -41.42 5.42 12.55
CA ALA A 426 -42.80 5.02 12.30
C ALA A 426 -43.72 6.23 12.12
N LEU A 427 -43.62 7.21 13.02
CA LEU A 427 -44.55 8.34 13.14
C LEU A 427 -44.16 9.57 12.31
N GLY A 428 -42.91 9.66 11.85
CA GLY A 428 -42.38 10.82 11.14
C GLY A 428 -41.89 11.91 12.09
N PHE A 429 -42.29 13.15 11.85
CA PHE A 429 -41.88 14.32 12.61
C PHE A 429 -42.93 14.65 13.68
N THR A 430 -42.52 14.81 14.92
CA THR A 430 -43.39 15.25 16.02
C THR A 430 -42.74 16.42 16.75
N CYS A 431 -43.49 17.48 17.01
CA CYS A 431 -43.08 18.54 17.91
C CYS A 431 -44.03 18.60 19.09
N PHE A 432 -43.48 18.69 20.30
CA PHE A 432 -44.24 18.78 21.53
C PHE A 432 -43.60 19.78 22.50
N ASP A 433 -44.41 20.33 23.39
CA ASP A 433 -43.96 21.25 24.41
C ASP A 433 -43.11 20.50 25.47
N SER A 434 -41.94 21.05 25.78
CA SER A 434 -40.96 20.36 26.64
C SER A 434 -41.49 20.14 28.07
N LYS A 435 -42.33 21.06 28.59
CA LYS A 435 -42.83 21.07 29.96
C LYS A 435 -44.08 20.20 30.13
N THR A 436 -45.08 20.43 29.28
CA THR A 436 -46.40 19.79 29.34
C THR A 436 -46.46 18.46 28.60
N LYS A 437 -45.48 18.18 27.73
CA LYS A 437 -45.47 17.03 26.81
C LYS A 437 -46.66 16.99 25.84
N ASN A 438 -47.39 18.10 25.70
CA ASN A 438 -48.47 18.23 24.74
C ASN A 438 -47.91 18.27 23.31
N VAL A 439 -48.44 17.40 22.45
CA VAL A 439 -48.07 17.38 21.02
C VAL A 439 -48.67 18.60 20.33
N LEU A 440 -47.81 19.45 19.78
CA LEU A 440 -48.20 20.64 19.03
C LEU A 440 -48.61 20.28 17.60
N TRP A 441 -47.83 19.39 16.97
CA TRP A 441 -48.11 18.90 15.63
C TRP A 441 -47.35 17.61 15.35
N ARG A 442 -47.85 16.84 14.39
CA ARG A 442 -47.24 15.61 13.89
C ARG A 442 -47.45 15.48 12.38
N PHE A 443 -46.39 15.16 11.65
CA PHE A 443 -46.41 14.97 10.21
C PHE A 443 -45.64 13.72 9.81
N LYS A 444 -46.16 12.93 8.87
CA LYS A 444 -45.45 11.78 8.29
C LYS A 444 -44.33 12.24 7.36
N PHE A 445 -43.34 11.38 7.10
CA PHE A 445 -42.26 11.67 6.14
C PHE A 445 -42.77 12.04 4.74
N SER A 446 -43.83 11.38 4.25
CA SER A 446 -44.43 11.65 2.93
C SER A 446 -45.09 13.03 2.79
N GLN A 447 -45.36 13.69 3.93
CA GLN A 447 -45.92 15.04 3.97
C GLN A 447 -44.85 16.11 3.84
N LEU A 448 -43.57 15.81 4.06
CA LEU A 448 -42.48 16.77 3.85
C LEU A 448 -42.30 17.04 2.36
N LYS A 449 -42.52 18.29 1.93
CA LYS A 449 -42.40 18.74 0.53
C LYS A 449 -41.16 19.56 0.25
N GLY A 450 -40.57 20.14 1.28
CA GLY A 450 -39.33 20.89 1.17
C GLY A 450 -38.77 21.21 2.55
N SER A 451 -37.47 21.46 2.56
CA SER A 451 -36.75 21.96 3.72
C SER A 451 -35.75 23.00 3.27
N SER A 452 -35.54 24.02 4.09
CA SER A 452 -34.44 24.99 3.91
C SER A 452 -33.88 25.38 5.26
N ASP A 453 -32.59 25.73 5.30
CA ASP A 453 -31.91 26.19 6.49
C ASP A 453 -31.12 27.47 6.23
N ASP A 454 -30.73 28.14 7.31
CA ASP A 454 -29.91 29.36 7.26
C ASP A 454 -28.39 29.08 7.37
N GLY A 455 -27.98 27.81 7.36
CA GLY A 455 -26.60 27.37 7.57
C GLY A 455 -26.07 27.59 8.98
N LYS A 456 -26.91 28.03 9.94
CA LYS A 456 -26.50 28.38 11.30
C LYS A 456 -27.31 27.60 12.33
N THR A 457 -28.56 27.99 12.55
CA THR A 457 -29.37 27.52 13.69
C THR A 457 -30.83 27.29 13.33
N ARG A 458 -31.33 27.87 12.23
CA ARG A 458 -32.76 27.81 11.88
C ARG A 458 -33.02 26.91 10.68
N VAL A 459 -34.09 26.15 10.78
CA VAL A 459 -34.63 25.33 9.68
C VAL A 459 -36.11 25.60 9.49
N LYS A 460 -36.52 25.63 8.23
CA LYS A 460 -37.91 25.69 7.78
C LYS A 460 -38.27 24.37 7.12
N LEU A 461 -39.31 23.73 7.64
CA LEU A 461 -39.86 22.48 7.11
C LEU A 461 -41.26 22.76 6.54
N LEU A 462 -41.47 22.35 5.29
CA LEU A 462 -42.70 22.55 4.55
C LEU A 462 -43.49 21.23 4.53
N PHE A 463 -44.62 21.19 5.23
CA PHE A 463 -45.47 20.01 5.32
C PHE A 463 -46.78 20.20 4.56
N GLN A 464 -47.17 19.24 3.74
CA GLN A 464 -48.49 19.23 3.11
C GLN A 464 -49.51 18.56 4.02
N ASN A 465 -50.58 19.30 4.33
CA ASN A 465 -51.73 18.77 5.03
C ASN A 465 -52.51 17.82 4.09
N LEU A 466 -52.90 16.64 4.58
CA LEU A 466 -53.53 15.60 3.74
C LEU A 466 -54.94 16.00 3.31
N ASP A 467 -55.68 16.69 4.18
CA ASP A 467 -57.08 17.03 4.01
C ASP A 467 -57.24 18.31 3.20
N THR A 468 -56.51 19.36 3.55
CA THR A 468 -56.65 20.68 2.91
C THR A 468 -55.73 20.87 1.69
N LYS A 469 -54.75 19.99 1.50
CA LYS A 469 -53.65 20.11 0.52
C LYS A 469 -52.79 21.38 0.67
N GLN A 470 -53.01 22.19 1.69
CA GLN A 470 -52.22 23.39 1.97
C GLN A 470 -50.84 23.03 2.53
N ILE A 471 -49.87 23.91 2.27
CA ILE A 471 -48.50 23.79 2.79
C ILE A 471 -48.40 24.57 4.10
N GLU A 472 -48.10 23.86 5.17
CA GLU A 472 -47.78 24.42 6.48
C GLU A 472 -46.25 24.58 6.61
N THR A 473 -45.80 25.79 6.93
CA THR A 473 -44.38 26.06 7.22
C THR A 473 -44.15 25.98 8.72
N LYS A 474 -43.23 25.12 9.16
CA LYS A 474 -42.77 25.05 10.55
C LYS A 474 -41.32 25.50 10.62
N GLU A 475 -41.07 26.57 11.37
CA GLU A 475 -39.74 27.11 11.61
C GLU A 475 -39.27 26.70 13.01
N LEU A 476 -38.05 26.20 13.13
CA LEU A 476 -37.47 25.73 14.40
C LEU A 476 -36.02 26.19 14.50
N GLU A 477 -35.59 26.54 15.70
CA GLU A 477 -34.21 26.94 16.00
C GLU A 477 -33.53 25.89 16.91
N PHE A 478 -32.31 25.50 16.56
CA PHE A 478 -31.51 24.46 17.22
C PHE A 478 -30.10 24.98 17.55
N GLN A 479 -29.54 24.49 18.66
CA GLN A 479 -28.16 24.80 19.04
C GLN A 479 -27.13 24.14 18.10
N ASP A 480 -27.38 22.89 17.70
CA ASP A 480 -26.61 22.18 16.68
C ASP A 480 -27.55 21.74 15.56
N LEU A 481 -27.85 22.68 14.66
CA LEU A 481 -28.71 22.39 13.52
C LEU A 481 -28.13 21.30 12.63
N THR A 482 -26.81 21.27 12.44
CA THR A 482 -26.15 20.31 11.54
C THR A 482 -26.36 18.87 11.98
N ALA A 483 -26.23 18.56 13.28
CA ALA A 483 -26.53 17.22 13.80
C ALA A 483 -28.00 16.82 13.57
N VAL A 484 -28.93 17.76 13.75
CA VAL A 484 -30.37 17.53 13.53
C VAL A 484 -30.65 17.26 12.04
N LEU A 485 -30.08 18.05 11.13
CA LEU A 485 -30.24 17.84 9.69
C LEU A 485 -29.65 16.50 9.25
N HIS A 486 -28.47 16.11 9.74
CA HIS A 486 -27.89 14.79 9.47
C HIS A 486 -28.77 13.66 10.00
N CYS A 487 -29.42 13.86 11.15
CA CYS A 487 -30.38 12.89 11.70
C CYS A 487 -31.65 12.78 10.86
N ILE A 488 -32.20 13.90 10.41
CA ILE A 488 -33.35 13.90 9.50
C ILE A 488 -32.99 13.15 8.23
N HIS A 489 -31.81 13.43 7.64
CA HIS A 489 -31.32 12.73 6.45
C HIS A 489 -31.21 11.22 6.71
N SER A 490 -30.59 10.82 7.82
CA SER A 490 -30.41 9.41 8.20
C SER A 490 -31.74 8.66 8.29
N PHE A 491 -32.75 9.26 8.95
CA PHE A 491 -34.07 8.65 9.09
C PHE A 491 -34.83 8.59 7.77
N ILE A 492 -34.76 9.62 6.94
CA ILE A 492 -35.37 9.62 5.60
C ILE A 492 -34.71 8.56 4.71
N ALA A 493 -33.38 8.53 4.65
CA ALA A 493 -32.65 7.56 3.84
C ALA A 493 -32.98 6.11 4.27
N ALA A 494 -33.01 5.85 5.58
CA ALA A 494 -33.43 4.55 6.10
C ALA A 494 -34.89 4.23 5.78
N LYS A 495 -35.78 5.23 5.80
CA LYS A 495 -37.19 5.04 5.46
C LYS A 495 -37.36 4.67 3.99
N VAL A 496 -36.68 5.38 3.09
CA VAL A 496 -36.73 5.07 1.65
C VAL A 496 -36.19 3.67 1.40
N ALA A 497 -35.05 3.32 1.99
CA ALA A 497 -34.48 1.97 1.92
C ALA A 497 -35.42 0.85 2.41
N SER A 498 -36.29 1.14 3.38
CA SER A 498 -37.27 0.16 3.88
C SER A 498 -38.45 -0.08 2.94
N VAL A 499 -38.77 0.91 2.09
CA VAL A 499 -39.90 0.84 1.14
C VAL A 499 -39.43 0.32 -0.23
N ASP A 500 -38.20 0.65 -0.60
CA ASP A 500 -37.53 0.14 -1.79
C ASP A 500 -36.14 -0.39 -1.40
N PRO A 501 -35.98 -1.71 -1.18
CA PRO A 501 -34.68 -2.30 -0.84
C PRO A 501 -33.60 -2.07 -1.92
N VAL A 502 -34.01 -1.85 -3.18
CA VAL A 502 -33.10 -1.56 -4.31
C VAL A 502 -32.58 -0.13 -4.23
N PHE A 503 -33.18 0.74 -3.42
CA PHE A 503 -32.73 2.12 -3.22
C PHE A 503 -31.30 2.21 -2.65
N ILE A 504 -30.95 1.34 -1.69
CA ILE A 504 -29.57 1.29 -1.16
C ILE A 504 -28.59 0.86 -2.26
N ASP A 505 -28.96 -0.15 -3.04
CA ASP A 505 -28.12 -0.68 -4.11
C ASP A 505 -27.97 0.28 -5.31
N SER A 506 -28.97 1.14 -5.56
CA SER A 506 -29.00 2.08 -6.68
C SER A 506 -28.30 3.42 -6.41
N GLN A 507 -28.10 3.79 -5.14
CA GLN A 507 -27.29 4.95 -4.75
C GLN A 507 -25.78 4.72 -4.80
N SER A 508 -25.31 3.48 -4.98
CA SER A 508 -23.87 3.24 -5.13
C SER A 508 -23.37 3.81 -6.45
N ILE A 509 -22.89 5.05 -6.41
CA ILE A 509 -22.22 5.71 -7.53
C ILE A 509 -21.07 4.82 -8.00
N ALA A 510 -20.37 4.17 -7.07
CA ALA A 510 -19.26 3.26 -7.37
C ALA A 510 -19.66 2.05 -8.24
N ARG A 511 -20.88 1.53 -8.12
CA ARG A 511 -21.32 0.33 -8.85
C ARG A 511 -21.73 0.62 -10.30
N LYS A 512 -22.26 1.82 -10.60
CA LYS A 512 -22.52 2.25 -11.98
C LYS A 512 -21.25 2.23 -12.84
N TYR A 513 -20.07 2.35 -12.22
CA TYR A 513 -18.77 2.32 -12.88
C TYR A 513 -18.02 0.99 -12.71
N MET A 514 -18.48 0.06 -11.86
CA MET A 514 -17.87 -1.28 -11.74
C MET A 514 -18.29 -2.24 -12.86
N TYR A 515 -19.37 -1.94 -13.60
CA TYR A 515 -19.84 -2.73 -14.75
C TYR A 515 -19.62 -2.04 -16.11
N SER A 516 -18.90 -0.93 -16.10
CA SER A 516 -18.37 -0.27 -17.31
C SER A 516 -16.86 -0.49 -17.34
N ASN A 517 -16.46 -1.74 -17.57
CA ASN A 517 -15.18 -2.15 -18.14
C ASN A 517 -15.27 -3.64 -18.51
#